data_AF-A0A7R9DSH0-F1
#
_entry.id   AF-A0A7R9DSH0-F1
#
_cell.length_a   1.000
_cell.length_b   1.000
_cell.length_c   1.000
_cell.angle_alpha   90.00
_cell.angle_beta   90.00
_cell.angle_gamma   90.00
#
_symmetry.space_group_name_H-M   'P 1'
#
loop_
_entity.id
_entity.type
_entity.pdbx_description
1 polymer ?
#
loop_
_entity_poly.entity_id
_entity_poly.type
_entity_poly.pdbx_seq_one_letter_code
_entity_poly.pdbx_strand_id
1 'polypeptide(L)'
;MEKLEGLHTSNFLLATTQLCHMDTALAESVWLDLFPKMWAILSEKQQSFLLSEIVPFVCSSSHVVQKDCHPSALSTFVDALSRCQPPIAIKP
;
A
#
# COMPACT_ATOMS: atom_id res chain seq x y z
N MET A 1 17.24 -22.21 20.33
CA MET A 1 16.60 -21.01 19.76
C MET A 1 17.74 -20.16 19.23
N GLU A 2 17.95 -20.17 17.92
CA GLU A 2 19.06 -19.51 17.25
C GLU A 2 18.97 -18.00 17.49
N LYS A 3 20.08 -17.36 17.86
CA LYS A 3 20.11 -15.96 18.27
C LYS A 3 19.76 -15.06 17.07
N LEU A 4 18.68 -14.29 17.20
CA LEU A 4 18.33 -13.14 16.34
C LEU A 4 19.32 -11.96 16.44
N GLU A 5 20.52 -12.18 16.99
CA GLU A 5 21.53 -11.14 17.17
C GLU A 5 22.09 -10.73 15.80
N GLY A 6 21.85 -9.47 15.39
CA GLY A 6 22.30 -8.91 14.11
C GLY A 6 21.22 -8.73 13.05
N LEU A 7 19.96 -9.07 13.33
CA LEU A 7 18.85 -8.76 12.42
C LEU A 7 18.52 -7.26 12.46
N HIS A 8 18.96 -6.53 11.45
CA HIS A 8 18.55 -5.14 11.22
C HIS A 8 17.22 -5.10 10.48
N THR A 9 16.32 -4.18 10.86
CA THR A 9 15.05 -3.94 10.18
C THR A 9 15.26 -3.68 8.68
N SER A 10 16.35 -3.02 8.29
CA SER A 10 16.71 -2.80 6.89
C SER A 10 16.88 -4.11 6.10
N ASN A 11 17.50 -5.13 6.70
CA ASN A 11 17.71 -6.42 6.05
C ASN A 11 16.38 -7.16 5.89
N PHE A 12 15.51 -7.09 6.91
CA PHE A 12 14.17 -7.65 6.85
C PHE A 12 13.30 -6.96 5.78
N LEU A 13 13.32 -5.62 5.73
CA LEU A 13 12.58 -4.86 4.72
C LEU A 13 13.08 -5.16 3.32
N LEU A 14 14.40 -5.25 3.11
CA LEU A 14 14.98 -5.59 1.82
C LEU A 14 14.52 -6.98 1.36
N ALA A 15 14.61 -8.00 2.23
CA ALA A 15 14.15 -9.34 1.92
C ALA A 15 12.65 -9.38 1.63
N THR A 16 11.83 -8.66 2.42
CA THR A 16 10.39 -8.55 2.22
C THR A 16 10.07 -7.94 0.85
N THR A 17 10.76 -6.87 0.46
CA THR A 17 10.60 -6.26 -0.88
C THR A 17 10.91 -7.24 -2.00
N GLN A 18 11.98 -8.04 -1.87
CA GLN A 18 12.31 -9.06 -2.88
C GLN A 18 11.22 -10.14 -2.96
N LEU A 19 10.67 -10.57 -1.83
CA LEU A 19 9.55 -11.53 -1.82
C LEU A 19 8.30 -10.94 -2.49
N CYS A 20 7.97 -9.68 -2.24
CA CYS A 20 6.86 -8.99 -2.91
C CYS A 20 7.03 -8.90 -4.44
N HIS A 21 8.27 -8.89 -4.94
CA HIS A 21 8.51 -8.95 -6.40
C HIS A 21 8.29 -10.35 -6.98
N MET A 22 8.36 -11.40 -6.17
CA MET A 22 8.14 -12.79 -6.58
C MET A 22 6.69 -13.24 -6.43
N ASP A 23 5.95 -12.64 -5.49
CA ASP A 23 4.58 -13.01 -5.15
C ASP A 23 3.68 -11.77 -5.05
N THR A 24 2.79 -11.62 -6.03
CA THR A 24 1.86 -10.48 -6.10
C THR A 24 0.82 -10.50 -4.98
N ALA A 25 0.37 -11.68 -4.52
CA ALA A 25 -0.58 -11.78 -3.41
C ALA A 25 0.09 -11.37 -2.08
N LEU A 26 1.37 -11.72 -1.91
CA LEU A 26 2.16 -11.22 -0.78
C LEU A 26 2.27 -9.69 -0.84
N ALA A 27 2.62 -9.11 -1.99
CA ALA A 27 2.71 -7.66 -2.15
C ALA A 27 1.41 -6.94 -1.80
N GLU A 28 0.27 -7.49 -2.25
CA GLU A 28 -1.06 -7.00 -1.89
C GLU A 28 -1.29 -7.04 -0.38
N SER A 29 -1.07 -8.19 0.25
CA SER A 29 -1.32 -8.36 1.70
C SER A 29 -0.48 -7.39 2.55
N VAL A 30 0.80 -7.24 2.21
CA VAL A 30 1.73 -6.30 2.86
C VAL A 30 1.24 -4.86 2.70
N TRP A 31 0.76 -4.48 1.50
CA TRP A 31 0.23 -3.13 1.27
C TRP A 31 -1.03 -2.87 2.09
N LEU A 32 -1.99 -3.79 2.06
CA LEU A 32 -3.26 -3.69 2.78
C LEU A 32 -3.06 -3.59 4.30
N ASP A 33 -2.02 -4.22 4.83
CA ASP A 33 -1.68 -4.16 6.25
C ASP A 33 -0.91 -2.91 6.67
N LEU A 34 -0.06 -2.36 5.80
CA LEU A 34 0.83 -1.25 6.12
C LEU A 34 0.23 0.12 5.81
N PHE A 35 -0.42 0.29 4.67
CA PHE A 35 -0.89 1.58 4.21
C PHE A 35 -1.87 2.27 5.20
N PRO A 36 -2.90 1.59 5.76
CA PRO A 36 -3.78 2.20 6.74
C PRO A 36 -3.05 2.67 8.01
N LYS A 37 -2.02 1.95 8.44
CA LYS A 37 -1.18 2.31 9.59
C LYS A 37 -0.33 3.53 9.28
N MET A 38 0.25 3.60 8.07
CA MET A 38 1.00 4.77 7.61
C MET A 38 0.09 5.99 7.52
N TRP A 39 -1.12 5.84 6.99
CA TRP A 39 -2.09 6.93 6.92
C TRP A 39 -2.45 7.51 8.29
N ALA A 40 -2.67 6.64 9.28
CA ALA A 40 -3.08 7.04 10.62
C ALA A 40 -2.02 7.86 11.38
N ILE A 41 -0.74 7.75 11.01
CA ILE A 41 0.34 8.53 11.65
C ILE A 41 0.65 9.86 10.95
N LEU A 42 0.07 10.10 9.78
CA LEU A 42 0.24 11.36 9.06
C LEU A 42 -0.55 12.49 9.74
N SER A 43 0.02 13.69 9.73
CA SER A 43 -0.71 14.91 10.11
C SER A 43 -1.82 15.24 9.10
N GLU A 44 -2.83 15.99 9.51
CA GLU A 44 -3.93 16.44 8.62
C GLU A 44 -3.42 17.15 7.35
N LYS A 45 -2.33 17.92 7.47
CA LYS A 45 -1.69 18.59 6.32
C LYS A 45 -1.10 17.58 5.35
N GLN A 46 -0.41 16.55 5.85
CA GLN A 46 0.16 15.48 5.02
C GLN A 46 -0.92 14.62 4.40
N GLN A 47 -1.98 14.31 5.15
CA GLN A 47 -3.15 13.59 4.66
C GLN A 47 -3.83 14.37 3.52
N SER A 48 -4.05 15.67 3.70
CA SER A 48 -4.66 16.53 2.67
C SER A 48 -3.82 16.61 1.40
N PHE A 49 -2.49 16.72 1.54
CA PHE A 49 -1.57 16.70 0.41
C PHE A 49 -1.58 15.34 -0.30
N LEU A 50 -1.51 14.24 0.44
CA LEU A 50 -1.53 12.91 -0.18
C LEU A 50 -2.88 12.63 -0.86
N LEU A 51 -3.99 13.10 -0.28
CA LEU A 51 -5.33 12.95 -0.84
C LEU A 51 -5.48 13.67 -2.19
N SER A 52 -4.82 14.81 -2.40
CA SER A 52 -4.85 15.51 -3.70
C SER A 52 -4.21 14.71 -4.82
N GLU A 53 -3.31 13.78 -4.49
CA GLU A 53 -2.60 12.92 -5.45
C GLU A 53 -3.25 11.54 -5.60
N ILE A 54 -3.82 10.98 -4.52
CA ILE A 54 -4.48 9.68 -4.54
C ILE A 54 -5.65 9.65 -5.53
N VAL A 55 -6.49 10.70 -5.55
CA VAL A 55 -7.69 10.72 -6.40
C VAL A 55 -7.32 10.72 -7.89
N PRO A 56 -6.45 11.63 -8.39
CA PRO A 56 -5.94 11.57 -9.77
C PRO A 56 -5.24 10.25 -10.10
N PHE A 57 -4.50 9.67 -9.16
CA PHE A 57 -3.86 8.38 -9.34
C PHE A 57 -4.89 7.28 -9.60
N VAL A 58 -5.87 7.08 -8.72
CA VAL A 58 -6.89 6.01 -8.85
C VAL A 58 -7.74 6.18 -10.12
N CYS A 59 -8.02 7.42 -10.53
CA CYS A 59 -8.80 7.71 -11.75
C CYS A 59 -7.96 7.69 -13.04
N SER A 60 -6.64 7.44 -12.95
CA SER A 60 -5.73 7.43 -14.09
C SER A 60 -6.02 6.29 -15.07
N SER A 61 -5.88 6.57 -16.38
CA SER A 61 -5.97 5.55 -17.43
C SER A 61 -4.79 4.57 -17.44
N SER A 62 -3.70 4.85 -16.71
CA SER A 62 -2.53 3.95 -16.61
C SER A 62 -2.91 2.56 -16.08
N HIS A 63 -4.00 2.46 -15.31
CA HIS A 63 -4.48 1.20 -14.76
C HIS A 63 -5.17 0.28 -15.78
N VAL A 64 -5.43 0.73 -17.01
CA VAL A 64 -6.08 -0.11 -18.04
C VAL A 64 -5.26 -1.37 -18.37
N VAL A 65 -3.93 -1.29 -18.27
CA VAL A 65 -3.01 -2.38 -18.62
C VAL A 65 -3.09 -3.57 -17.66
N GLN A 66 -3.62 -3.37 -16.46
CA GLN A 66 -3.74 -4.37 -15.40
C GLN A 66 -5.19 -4.80 -15.16
N LYS A 67 -6.11 -4.46 -16.07
CA LYS A 67 -7.54 -4.74 -15.90
C LYS A 67 -7.86 -6.23 -15.72
N ASP A 68 -7.06 -7.12 -16.33
CA ASP A 68 -7.23 -8.58 -16.31
C ASP A 68 -6.24 -9.25 -15.33
N CYS A 69 -5.49 -8.47 -14.54
CA CYS A 69 -4.55 -8.98 -13.53
C CYS A 69 -5.28 -9.20 -12.20
N HIS A 70 -4.99 -10.31 -11.53
CA HIS A 70 -5.49 -10.56 -10.18
C HIS A 70 -4.36 -11.05 -9.25
N PRO A 71 -4.08 -10.34 -8.15
CA PRO A 71 -4.65 -9.05 -7.76
C PRO A 71 -4.20 -7.91 -8.68
N SER A 72 -5.05 -6.89 -8.85
CA SER A 72 -4.70 -5.67 -9.62
C SER A 72 -4.21 -4.59 -8.68
N ALA A 73 -3.24 -3.76 -9.08
CA ALA A 73 -2.77 -2.70 -8.19
C ALA A 73 -3.89 -1.69 -7.88
N LEU A 74 -4.78 -1.42 -8.84
CA LEU A 74 -5.90 -0.50 -8.60
C LEU A 74 -6.85 -1.02 -7.52
N SER A 75 -7.26 -2.29 -7.60
CA SER A 75 -8.12 -2.90 -6.58
C SER A 75 -7.45 -2.90 -5.20
N THR A 76 -6.17 -3.27 -5.14
CA THR A 76 -5.38 -3.28 -3.89
C THR A 76 -5.28 -1.88 -3.26
N PHE A 77 -5.06 -0.84 -4.06
CA PHE A 77 -5.02 0.53 -3.56
C PHE A 77 -6.39 0.98 -3.04
N VAL A 78 -7.47 0.77 -3.80
CA VAL A 78 -8.83 1.16 -3.40
C VAL A 78 -9.26 0.43 -2.12
N ASP A 79 -8.95 -0.85 -1.98
CA ASP A 79 -9.21 -1.62 -0.76
C ASP A 79 -8.42 -1.05 0.43
N ALA A 80 -7.13 -0.76 0.27
CA ALA A 80 -6.33 -0.13 1.33
C ALA A 80 -6.92 1.21 1.80
N LEU A 81 -7.39 2.06 0.86
CA LEU A 81 -8.05 3.34 1.17
C LEU A 81 -9.32 3.13 2.00
N SER A 82 -10.08 2.06 1.72
CA SER A 82 -11.31 1.73 2.46
C SER A 82 -11.05 1.31 3.91
N ARG A 83 -9.83 0.85 4.23
CA ARG A 83 -9.40 0.40 5.56
C ARG A 83 -8.78 1.51 6.41
N CYS A 84 -8.60 2.71 5.85
CA CYS A 84 -7.94 3.82 6.51
C CYS A 84 -8.76 4.44 7.65
N GLN A 85 -8.07 4.85 8.71
CA GLN A 85 -8.61 5.68 9.78
C GLN A 85 -7.68 6.91 9.97
N PRO A 86 -8.17 8.16 9.82
CA PRO A 86 -9.53 8.55 9.46
C PRO A 86 -9.93 8.09 8.04
N PRO A 87 -11.24 7.86 7.77
CA PRO A 87 -11.70 7.39 6.47
C PRO A 87 -11.35 8.34 5.33
N ILE A 88 -10.95 7.77 4.18
CA ILE A 88 -10.69 8.53 2.95
C ILE A 88 -11.96 8.50 2.08
N ALA A 89 -12.61 9.66 1.94
CA ALA A 89 -13.79 9.78 1.10
C ALA A 89 -13.41 10.04 -0.36
N ILE A 90 -13.54 9.03 -1.21
CA ILE A 90 -13.49 9.19 -2.67
C ILE A 90 -14.89 9.52 -3.15
N LYS A 91 -15.09 10.72 -3.71
CA LYS A 91 -16.38 11.10 -4.29
C LYS A 91 -16.59 10.34 -5.61
N PRO A 92 -17.81 9.87 -5.92
CA PRO A 92 -18.13 9.26 -7.21
C PRO A 92 -17.85 10.18 -8.39
#